data_AF-A0A972XIN5-F1
#
_entry.id   AF-A0A972XIN5-F1
#
_cell.length_a   1.000
_cell.length_b   1.000
_cell.length_c   1.000
_cell.angle_alpha   90.00
_cell.angle_beta   90.00
_cell.angle_gamma   90.00
#
_symmetry.space_group_name_H-M   'P 1'
#
loop_
_entity.id
_entity.type
_entity.pdbx_description
1 polymer ?
#
loop_
_entity_poly.entity_id
_entity_poly.type
_entity_poly.pdbx_seq_one_letter_code
_entity_poly.pdbx_strand_id
1 'polypeptide(L)'
;MDVIFSALLLASMYGLVAIGISFTWASIGMLNLAQGFIFTAGGYTAFLFADIATGYGVEGVALSIGLIASGMLGSAVAGLAVGLVAFLPLQDRDNFRTRSLI
;
A
#
# COMPACT_ATOMS: atom_id res chain seq x y z
N MET A 1 3.93 -21.15 12.99
CA MET A 1 4.75 -20.76 11.82
C MET A 1 3.92 -20.72 10.55
N ASP A 2 2.96 -21.63 10.37
CA ASP A 2 2.21 -21.76 9.10
C ASP A 2 1.35 -20.55 8.71
N VAL A 3 0.77 -19.84 9.68
CA VAL A 3 -0.09 -18.68 9.42
C VAL A 3 0.67 -17.49 8.83
N ILE A 4 1.89 -17.22 9.33
CA ILE A 4 2.71 -16.10 8.86
C ILE A 4 3.14 -16.33 7.40
N PHE A 5 3.62 -17.54 7.09
CA PHE A 5 4.01 -17.91 5.73
C PHE A 5 2.81 -17.89 4.78
N SER A 6 1.67 -18.42 5.20
CA SER A 6 0.46 -18.43 4.37
C SER A 6 -0.06 -17.02 4.10
N ALA A 7 -0.06 -16.14 5.10
CA ALA A 7 -0.45 -14.74 4.94
C ALA A 7 0.52 -13.98 4.01
N LEU A 8 1.82 -14.19 4.15
CA LEU A 8 2.84 -13.57 3.29
C LEU A 8 2.71 -14.03 1.84
N LEU A 9 2.45 -15.33 1.62
CA LEU A 9 2.18 -15.89 0.30
C LEU A 9 0.95 -15.24 -0.35
N LEU A 10 -0.16 -15.16 0.39
CA LEU A 10 -1.39 -14.54 -0.10
C LEU A 10 -1.17 -13.05 -0.43
N ALA A 11 -0.52 -12.32 0.47
CA ALA A 11 -0.21 -10.90 0.27
C ALA A 11 0.67 -10.69 -0.97
N SER A 12 1.66 -11.56 -1.18
CA SER A 12 2.55 -11.52 -2.36
C SER A 12 1.79 -11.82 -3.65
N MET A 13 0.93 -12.84 -3.66
CA MET A 13 0.12 -13.19 -4.82
C MET A 13 -0.83 -12.05 -5.20
N TYR A 14 -1.61 -11.54 -4.25
CA TYR A 14 -2.54 -10.45 -4.52
C TYR A 14 -1.85 -9.13 -4.85
N GLY A 15 -0.73 -8.82 -4.19
CA GLY A 15 0.08 -7.64 -4.49
C GLY A 15 0.64 -7.69 -5.91
N LEU A 16 1.17 -8.84 -6.34
CA LEU A 16 1.68 -9.02 -7.69
C LEU A 16 0.58 -8.88 -8.76
N VAL A 17 -0.60 -9.43 -8.50
CA VAL A 17 -1.77 -9.27 -9.39
C VAL A 17 -2.18 -7.81 -9.50
N ALA A 18 -2.26 -7.09 -8.37
CA ALA A 18 -2.64 -5.67 -8.37
C ALA A 18 -1.64 -4.80 -9.15
N ILE A 19 -0.33 -5.06 -9.01
CA ILE A 19 0.72 -4.36 -9.77
C ILE A 19 0.66 -4.73 -11.26
N GLY A 20 0.50 -6.02 -11.58
CA GLY A 20 0.42 -6.49 -12.97
C GLY A 20 -0.75 -5.88 -13.73
N ILE A 21 -1.93 -5.82 -13.10
CA ILE A 21 -3.10 -5.14 -13.67
C ILE A 21 -2.81 -3.64 -13.80
N SER A 22 -2.15 -3.01 -12.83
CA SER A 22 -1.79 -1.59 -12.95
C SER A 22 -0.92 -1.31 -14.18
N PHE A 23 -0.02 -2.22 -14.56
CA PHE A 23 0.76 -2.09 -15.79
C PHE A 23 -0.05 -2.26 -17.08
N THR A 24 -1.07 -3.12 -17.11
CA THR A 24 -1.91 -3.26 -18.31
C THR A 24 -2.72 -2.01 -18.56
N TRP A 25 -3.31 -1.44 -17.52
CA TRP A 25 -4.13 -0.23 -17.62
C TRP A 25 -3.29 1.06 -17.76
N ALA A 26 -2.06 1.05 -17.24
CA ALA A 26 -1.06 2.09 -17.46
C ALA A 26 -0.80 2.37 -18.95
N SER A 27 -0.86 1.35 -19.80
CA SER A 27 -0.62 1.49 -21.25
C SER A 27 -1.65 2.36 -21.98
N ILE A 28 -2.84 2.56 -21.39
CA ILE A 28 -3.94 3.35 -21.94
C ILE A 28 -4.09 4.68 -21.18
N GLY A 29 -3.11 5.04 -20.34
CA GLY A 29 -3.15 6.26 -19.53
C GLY A 29 -4.19 6.24 -18.41
N MET A 30 -4.58 5.04 -17.94
CA MET A 30 -5.57 4.86 -16.88
C MET A 30 -4.94 4.69 -15.49
N LEU A 31 -5.78 4.77 -14.45
CA LEU A 31 -5.43 4.83 -13.03
C LEU A 31 -4.60 3.63 -12.51
N ASN A 32 -3.78 3.91 -11.50
CA ASN A 32 -3.04 2.91 -10.74
C ASN A 32 -3.98 2.09 -9.84
N LEU A 33 -4.03 0.77 -10.05
CA LEU A 33 -4.88 -0.16 -9.30
C LEU A 33 -4.16 -0.82 -8.12
N ALA A 34 -2.86 -0.57 -7.94
CA ALA A 34 -2.10 -1.00 -6.77
C ALA A 34 -2.50 -0.25 -5.49
N GLN A 35 -3.32 0.80 -5.60
CA GLN A 35 -3.87 1.53 -4.45
C GLN A 35 -4.61 0.64 -3.45
N GLY A 36 -5.27 -0.45 -3.90
CA GLY A 36 -5.93 -1.39 -3.00
C GLY A 36 -4.96 -2.10 -2.05
N PHE A 37 -3.78 -2.47 -2.56
CA PHE A 37 -2.69 -3.04 -1.75
C PHE A 37 -2.13 -1.99 -0.76
N ILE A 38 -1.95 -0.76 -1.23
CA ILE A 38 -1.45 0.37 -0.42
C ILE A 38 -2.41 0.70 0.74
N PHE A 39 -3.71 0.80 0.46
CA PHE A 39 -4.73 1.08 1.48
C PHE A 39 -4.89 -0.07 2.46
N THR A 40 -4.71 -1.31 2.03
CA THR A 40 -4.73 -2.47 2.94
C THR A 40 -3.58 -2.40 3.93
N ALA A 41 -2.37 -2.05 3.47
CA ALA A 41 -1.22 -1.84 4.35
C ALA A 41 -1.48 -0.71 5.36
N GLY A 42 -2.02 0.43 4.92
CA GLY A 42 -2.41 1.52 5.81
C GLY A 42 -3.52 1.16 6.81
N GLY A 43 -4.54 0.42 6.37
CA GLY A 43 -5.61 -0.05 7.26
C GLY A 43 -5.07 -0.97 8.36
N TYR A 44 -4.13 -1.85 8.01
CA TYR A 44 -3.51 -2.74 9.00
C TYR A 44 -2.58 -2.00 9.96
N THR A 45 -1.81 -1.01 9.51
CA THR A 45 -0.99 -0.20 10.44
C THR A 45 -1.84 0.65 11.38
N ALA A 46 -2.97 1.17 10.89
CA ALA A 46 -3.94 1.88 11.73
C ALA A 46 -4.60 0.95 12.76
N PHE A 47 -4.92 -0.30 12.37
CA PHE A 47 -5.42 -1.32 13.29
C PHE A 47 -4.41 -1.64 14.40
N LEU A 48 -3.14 -1.89 14.06
CA LEU A 48 -2.08 -2.14 15.04
C LEU A 48 -1.89 -0.94 15.98
N PHE A 49 -1.94 0.28 15.45
CA PHE A 49 -1.87 1.48 16.27
C PHE A 49 -3.05 1.55 17.25
N ALA A 50 -4.27 1.26 16.80
CA ALA A 50 -5.45 1.29 17.65
C ALA A 50 -5.37 0.27 18.79
N ASP A 51 -4.94 -0.96 18.51
CA ASP A 51 -4.75 -2.02 19.51
C ASP A 51 -3.74 -1.60 20.59
N ILE A 52 -2.61 -1.04 20.18
CA ILE A 52 -1.58 -0.57 21.12
C ILE A 52 -2.06 0.65 21.91
N ALA A 53 -2.63 1.65 21.24
CA ALA A 53 -3.05 2.91 21.85
C ALA A 53 -4.20 2.73 22.86
N THR A 54 -5.16 1.86 22.56
CA THR A 54 -6.23 1.49 23.49
C THR A 54 -5.70 0.72 24.69
N GLY A 55 -4.66 -0.12 24.52
CA GLY A 55 -3.95 -0.77 25.62
C GLY A 55 -3.30 0.21 26.61
N TYR A 56 -2.94 1.41 26.18
CA TYR A 56 -2.44 2.50 27.03
C TYR A 56 -3.52 3.46 27.53
N GLY A 57 -4.80 3.19 27.25
CA GLY A 57 -5.93 4.04 27.66
C GLY A 57 -6.07 5.33 26.84
N VAL A 58 -5.51 5.39 25.63
CA VAL A 58 -5.69 6.53 24.73
C VAL A 58 -7.06 6.44 24.07
N GLU A 59 -7.92 7.42 24.33
CA GLU A 59 -9.30 7.45 23.83
C GLU A 59 -9.66 8.79 23.16
N GLY A 60 -10.83 8.82 22.51
CA GLY A 60 -11.40 10.04 21.94
C GLY A 60 -10.62 10.58 20.74
N VAL A 61 -10.51 11.92 20.66
CA VAL A 61 -9.93 12.61 19.50
C VAL A 61 -8.45 12.26 19.29
N ALA A 62 -7.70 12.03 20.37
CA ALA A 62 -6.29 11.66 20.29
C ALA A 62 -6.09 10.32 19.56
N LEU A 63 -6.96 9.34 19.83
CA LEU A 63 -6.97 8.05 19.14
C LEU A 63 -7.25 8.23 17.64
N SER A 64 -8.27 9.01 17.29
CA SER A 64 -8.66 9.26 15.89
C SER A 64 -7.53 9.91 15.06
N ILE A 65 -6.84 10.92 15.63
CA ILE A 65 -5.70 11.57 14.97
C ILE A 65 -4.56 10.55 14.77
N GLY A 66 -4.29 9.74 15.79
CA GLY A 66 -3.26 8.70 15.71
C GLY A 66 -3.58 7.61 14.68
N LEU A 67 -4.85 7.21 14.53
CA LEU A 67 -5.29 6.28 13.48
C LEU A 67 -5.05 6.86 12.07
N ILE A 68 -5.42 8.13 11.86
CA ILE A 68 -5.19 8.79 10.57
C ILE A 68 -3.70 8.85 10.27
N ALA A 69 -2.89 9.30 11.23
CA ALA A 69 -1.45 9.43 11.06
C ALA A 69 -0.77 8.08 10.77
N SER A 70 -1.10 7.05 11.56
CA SER A 70 -0.53 5.70 11.38
C SER A 70 -0.99 5.02 10.09
N GLY A 71 -2.24 5.23 9.67
CA GLY A 71 -2.75 4.72 8.39
C GLY A 71 -2.11 5.42 7.19
N MET A 72 -1.92 6.74 7.27
CA MET A 72 -1.20 7.51 6.26
C MET A 72 0.27 7.08 6.17
N LEU A 73 0.95 6.88 7.30
CA LEU A 73 2.34 6.40 7.33
C LEU A 73 2.46 5.00 6.71
N GLY A 74 1.59 4.06 7.08
CA GLY A 74 1.61 2.71 6.50
C GLY A 74 1.35 2.71 4.99
N SER A 75 0.38 3.52 4.55
CA SER A 75 0.09 3.70 3.12
C SER A 75 1.26 4.36 2.39
N ALA A 76 1.91 5.36 2.99
CA ALA A 76 3.06 6.05 2.39
C ALA A 76 4.23 5.07 2.21
N VAL A 77 4.55 4.26 3.22
CA VAL A 77 5.62 3.26 3.13
C VAL A 77 5.31 2.21 2.06
N ALA A 78 4.08 1.68 2.02
CA ALA A 78 3.68 0.71 1.01
C ALA A 78 3.69 1.32 -0.41
N GLY A 79 3.20 2.54 -0.57
CA GLY A 79 3.21 3.27 -1.84
C GLY A 79 4.63 3.56 -2.33
N LEU A 80 5.53 3.96 -1.42
CA LEU A 80 6.95 4.12 -1.74
C LEU A 80 7.58 2.80 -2.16
N ALA A 81 7.32 1.70 -1.45
CA ALA A 81 7.85 0.40 -1.83
C ALA A 81 7.38 -0.04 -3.23
N VAL A 82 6.08 0.10 -3.51
CA VAL A 82 5.53 -0.20 -4.85
C VAL A 82 6.12 0.73 -5.91
N GLY A 83 6.20 2.03 -5.63
CA GLY A 83 6.78 3.02 -6.53
C GLY A 83 8.23 2.72 -6.86
N LEU A 84 9.07 2.47 -5.85
CA LEU A 84 10.50 2.21 -6.01
C LEU A 84 10.78 0.90 -6.75
N VAL A 85 10.01 -0.16 -6.47
CA VAL A 85 10.25 -1.49 -7.05
C VAL A 85 9.64 -1.63 -8.44
N ALA A 86 8.41 -1.15 -8.63
CA ALA A 86 7.65 -1.43 -9.85
C ALA A 86 7.72 -0.27 -10.85
N PHE A 87 7.49 0.97 -10.41
CA PHE A 87 7.22 2.09 -11.33
C PHE A 87 8.46 2.93 -11.64
N LEU A 88 9.30 3.23 -10.65
CA LEU A 88 10.50 4.05 -10.81
C LEU A 88 11.49 3.47 -11.83
N PRO A 89 11.75 2.15 -11.88
CA PRO A 89 12.66 1.58 -12.89
C PRO A 89 12.14 1.69 -14.33
N LEU A 90 10.81 1.83 -14.49
CA LEU A 90 10.15 1.88 -15.79
C LEU A 90 9.90 3.31 -16.29
N GLN A 91 9.89 4.30 -15.40
CA GLN A 91 9.47 5.67 -15.68
C GLN A 91 10.29 6.37 -16.77
N ASP A 92 11.59 6.04 -16.89
CA ASP A 92 12.51 6.68 -17.85
C ASP A 92 12.78 5.83 -19.10
N ARG A 93 12.02 4.75 -19.32
CA ARG A 93 12.16 3.92 -20.52
C ARG A 93 11.25 4.44 -21.64
N ASP A 94 11.82 4.61 -22.84
CA ASP A 94 11.07 5.08 -24.03
C ASP A 94 9.85 4.20 -24.37
N ASN A 95 9.92 2.90 -24.05
CA ASN A 95 8.84 1.94 -24.23
C ASN A 95 7.68 2.08 -23.22
N PHE A 96 7.89 2.78 -22.10
CA PHE A 96 6.93 2.87 -20.98
C PHE A 96 6.94 4.29 -20.39
N ARG A 97 6.37 5.25 -21.12
CA ARG A 97 6.10 6.59 -20.57
C ARG A 97 4.95 6.51 -19.56
N THR A 98 5.27 6.21 -18.29
CA THR A 98 4.30 6.17 -17.18
C THR A 98 3.84 7.56 -16.71
N ARG A 99 4.20 8.65 -17.42
CA ARG A 99 3.85 10.04 -17.09
C ARG A 99 2.34 10.31 -16.96
N SER A 100 1.48 9.40 -17.40
CA SER A 100 0.02 9.47 -17.26
C SER A 100 -0.51 8.93 -15.91
N LEU A 101 0.35 8.44 -15.01
CA LEU A 101 -0.05 7.66 -13.82
C LEU A 101 0.26 8.31 -12.46
N ILE A 102 0.74 9.55 -12.43
CA ILE A 102 0.91 10.33 -11.19
C ILE A 102 -0.27 11.29 -11.03
#